data_AF-A0A554MJV3-F1
#
_entry.id   AF-A0A554MJV3-F1
#
_cell.length_a   1.000
_cell.length_b   1.000
_cell.length_c   1.000
_cell.angle_alpha   90.00
_cell.angle_beta   90.00
_cell.angle_gamma   90.00
#
_symmetry.space_group_name_H-M   'P 1'
#
loop_
_entity.id
_entity.type
_entity.pdbx_description
1 polymer ?
#
loop_
_entity_poly.entity_id
_entity_poly.type
_entity_poly.pdbx_seq_one_letter_code
_entity_poly.pdbx_strand_id
1 'polypeptide(L)'
;MSKKLIFLFTLAIVFLPLVAFAVQTPAELLSGSGGGLVPQCEGAFCRACDLIELSSNVINFAIAFSVIIATLMFAYAGILYVTAASKPDQVKKAHGVFVNVFVGLCVVLTAWLLVNITFSVLTGKGVSIWTDISCVGNPTSAAFPDAPGAVPARPSVTGGGTAVGTPISVPGNSLTNTEAIRRLERDGVCGGTTGTPCLSSASLNGIQSRTVDQAIIMHNACRCTFTITSATDGRHSTSGPYNHRAGYKLDIQHRGNPALVSFVQRLTFIEHKADWGGVAADIYHDRCGNVYAMEPTILDLQVTQVCQY
;
A
#
# COMPACT_ATOMS: atom_id res chain seq x y z
N MET A 1 11.74 40.81 -27.24
CA MET A 1 11.04 40.14 -26.11
C MET A 1 11.35 40.92 -24.84
N SER A 2 10.34 41.48 -24.16
CA SER A 2 10.59 42.34 -22.98
C SER A 2 11.17 41.51 -21.83
N LYS A 3 12.11 42.08 -21.06
CA LYS A 3 12.80 41.37 -19.96
C LYS A 3 11.83 40.73 -18.95
N LYS A 4 10.64 41.30 -18.79
CA LYS A 4 9.54 40.78 -17.95
C LYS A 4 8.91 39.50 -18.52
N LEU A 5 8.80 39.39 -19.84
CA LEU A 5 8.23 38.22 -20.51
C LEU A 5 9.19 37.03 -20.47
N ILE A 6 10.50 37.29 -20.58
CA ILE A 6 11.53 36.25 -20.41
C ILE A 6 11.51 35.72 -18.97
N PHE A 7 11.41 36.60 -17.97
CA PHE A 7 11.36 36.22 -16.55
C PHE A 7 10.12 35.37 -16.21
N LEU A 8 8.94 35.75 -16.73
CA LEU A 8 7.70 34.97 -16.56
C LEU A 8 7.76 33.61 -17.26
N PHE A 9 8.38 33.54 -18.44
CA PHE A 9 8.52 32.29 -19.18
C PHE A 9 9.53 31.34 -18.52
N THR A 10 10.63 31.87 -17.99
CA THR A 10 11.59 31.08 -17.19
C THR A 10 11.00 30.61 -15.86
N LEU A 11 10.19 31.45 -15.21
CA LEU A 11 9.50 31.05 -13.97
C LEU A 11 8.46 29.96 -14.26
N ALA A 12 7.68 30.08 -15.33
CA ALA A 12 6.71 29.07 -15.75
C ALA A 12 7.39 27.75 -16.15
N ILE A 13 8.52 27.77 -16.87
CA ILE A 13 9.26 26.55 -17.26
C ILE A 13 9.90 25.85 -16.05
N VAL A 14 10.30 26.59 -15.02
CA VAL A 14 10.85 26.03 -13.77
C VAL A 14 9.73 25.52 -12.84
N PHE A 15 8.55 26.17 -12.84
CA PHE A 15 7.40 25.77 -12.01
C PHE A 15 6.48 24.73 -12.65
N LEU A 16 6.45 24.59 -13.99
CA LEU A 16 5.65 23.56 -14.67
C LEU A 16 5.99 22.12 -14.24
N PRO A 17 7.27 21.71 -14.13
CA PRO A 17 7.59 20.38 -13.64
C PRO A 17 7.16 20.20 -12.17
N LEU A 18 7.18 21.25 -11.34
CA LEU A 18 6.67 21.19 -9.96
C LEU A 18 5.17 20.83 -9.90
N VAL A 19 4.36 21.23 -10.88
CA VAL A 19 2.92 20.87 -10.93
C VAL A 19 2.71 19.45 -11.48
N ALA A 20 3.55 19.01 -12.41
CA ALA A 20 3.50 17.63 -12.94
C ALA A 20 3.94 16.59 -11.90
N PHE A 21 4.86 16.94 -10.99
CA PHE A 21 5.31 16.10 -9.88
C PHE A 21 4.50 16.28 -8.58
N ALA A 22 3.43 17.08 -8.57
CA ALA A 22 2.56 17.22 -7.39
C ALA A 22 1.60 16.03 -7.18
N VAL A 23 1.49 15.11 -8.15
CA VAL A 23 0.64 13.91 -8.05
C VAL A 23 1.36 12.74 -7.39
N GLN A 24 2.69 12.81 -7.21
CA GLN A 24 3.48 11.77 -6.54
C GLN A 24 4.54 12.46 -5.69
N THR A 25 4.33 12.47 -4.37
CA THR A 25 5.39 12.94 -3.48
C THR A 25 6.65 12.07 -3.73
N PRO A 26 7.89 12.61 -3.60
CA PRO A 26 9.10 11.79 -3.67
C PRO A 26 9.07 10.61 -2.71
N ALA A 27 8.29 10.73 -1.63
CA ALA A 27 8.01 9.66 -0.69
C ALA A 27 7.23 8.50 -1.33
N GLU A 28 6.30 8.73 -2.26
CA GLU A 28 5.59 7.65 -2.98
C GLU A 28 6.44 7.00 -4.08
N LEU A 29 7.34 7.76 -4.74
CA LEU A 29 8.25 7.18 -5.73
C LEU A 29 9.38 6.34 -5.10
N LEU A 30 9.75 6.65 -3.86
CA LEU A 30 10.71 5.90 -3.05
C LEU A 30 10.03 4.86 -2.15
N SER A 31 8.71 4.96 -1.97
CA SER A 31 7.90 3.96 -1.29
C SER A 31 7.21 3.10 -2.33
N GLY A 32 7.97 2.12 -2.82
CA GLY A 32 7.37 0.83 -3.13
C GLY A 32 6.44 0.38 -2.00
N SER A 33 5.48 -0.48 -2.32
CA SER A 33 4.34 -0.93 -1.49
C SER A 33 4.65 -1.49 -0.08
N GLY A 34 5.87 -1.36 0.45
CA GLY A 34 6.31 -1.91 1.73
C GLY A 34 7.52 -1.23 2.40
N GLY A 35 7.74 0.07 2.22
CA GLY A 35 8.64 0.84 3.12
C GLY A 35 10.15 0.61 2.96
N GLY A 36 10.62 0.15 1.80
CA GLY A 36 12.06 0.03 1.49
C GLY A 36 12.34 -0.42 0.05
N LEU A 37 13.59 -0.26 -0.42
CA LEU A 37 14.03 -0.74 -1.74
C LEU A 37 13.90 -2.26 -1.84
N VAL A 38 14.19 -2.97 -0.74
CA VAL A 38 14.05 -4.41 -0.61
C VAL A 38 12.69 -4.72 0.02
N PRO A 39 11.83 -5.51 -0.64
CA PRO A 39 10.59 -5.96 -0.03
C PRO A 39 10.89 -6.84 1.20
N GLN A 40 10.06 -6.75 2.23
CA GLN A 40 10.25 -7.48 3.48
C GLN A 40 9.94 -8.98 3.27
N CYS A 41 10.92 -9.73 2.77
CA CYS A 41 10.89 -11.20 2.71
C CYS A 41 12.12 -11.79 3.41
N GLU A 42 11.89 -12.66 4.40
CA GLU A 42 12.97 -13.36 5.11
C GLU A 42 13.08 -14.84 4.65
N GLY A 43 14.26 -15.22 4.16
CA GLY A 43 14.64 -16.62 3.88
C GLY A 43 14.09 -17.21 2.57
N ALA A 44 13.90 -18.53 2.54
CA ALA A 44 13.50 -19.31 1.36
C ALA A 44 12.03 -19.10 0.93
N PHE A 45 11.33 -18.12 1.50
CA PHE A 45 9.93 -17.81 1.23
C PHE A 45 9.73 -16.65 0.24
N CYS A 46 10.81 -16.02 -0.25
CA CYS A 46 10.71 -15.03 -1.32
C CYS A 46 10.23 -15.70 -2.62
N ARG A 47 9.10 -15.27 -3.14
CA ARG A 47 8.46 -15.79 -4.36
C ARG A 47 8.74 -14.88 -5.55
N ALA A 48 8.36 -15.33 -6.74
CA ALA A 48 8.47 -14.54 -7.97
C ALA A 48 7.75 -13.17 -7.87
N CYS A 49 6.70 -13.07 -7.04
CA CYS A 49 5.99 -11.82 -6.79
C CYS A 49 6.84 -10.79 -6.03
N ASP A 50 7.59 -11.23 -5.03
CA ASP A 50 8.49 -10.36 -4.26
C ASP A 50 9.68 -9.90 -5.13
N LEU A 51 10.12 -10.74 -6.07
CA LEU A 51 11.12 -10.36 -7.07
C LEU A 51 10.59 -9.26 -8.02
N ILE A 52 9.33 -9.37 -8.43
CA ILE A 52 8.68 -8.37 -9.28
C ILE A 52 8.50 -7.05 -8.52
N GLU A 53 8.13 -7.11 -7.24
CA GLU A 53 8.03 -5.93 -6.37
C GLU A 53 9.39 -5.26 -6.16
N LEU A 54 10.44 -6.04 -5.86
CA LEU A 54 11.81 -5.54 -5.79
C LEU A 54 12.23 -4.86 -7.09
N SER A 55 11.96 -5.49 -8.22
CA SER A 55 12.27 -4.93 -9.55
C SER A 55 11.54 -3.60 -9.76
N SER A 56 10.28 -3.52 -9.32
CA SER A 56 9.51 -2.29 -9.38
C SER A 56 10.15 -1.17 -8.55
N ASN A 57 10.52 -1.48 -7.31
CA ASN A 57 11.13 -0.53 -6.39
C ASN A 57 12.50 -0.04 -6.90
N VAL A 58 13.30 -0.93 -7.48
CA VAL A 58 14.61 -0.59 -8.05
C VAL A 58 14.48 0.32 -9.27
N ILE A 59 13.55 0.05 -10.18
CA ILE A 59 13.38 0.90 -11.36
C ILE A 59 12.82 2.27 -10.97
N ASN A 60 11.86 2.33 -10.04
CA ASN A 60 11.34 3.61 -9.53
C ASN A 60 12.44 4.43 -8.82
N PHE A 61 13.27 3.78 -8.01
CA PHE A 61 14.45 4.40 -7.42
C PHE A 61 15.44 4.91 -8.46
N ALA A 62 15.74 4.11 -9.49
CA ALA A 62 16.66 4.49 -10.56
C ALA A 62 16.14 5.68 -11.38
N ILE A 63 14.84 5.71 -11.69
CA ILE A 63 14.20 6.84 -12.37
C ILE A 63 14.27 8.10 -11.50
N ALA A 64 13.90 8.02 -10.22
CA ALA A 64 14.01 9.15 -9.29
C ALA A 64 15.45 9.69 -9.22
N PHE A 65 16.42 8.79 -9.08
CA PHE A 65 17.84 9.16 -9.00
C PHE A 65 18.33 9.81 -10.31
N SER A 66 17.90 9.29 -11.47
CA SER A 66 18.26 9.84 -12.78
C SER A 66 17.75 11.28 -12.96
N VAL A 67 16.54 11.59 -12.47
CA VAL A 67 15.94 12.94 -12.57
C VAL A 67 16.72 13.93 -11.69
N ILE A 68 17.17 13.52 -10.51
CA ILE A 68 18.00 14.36 -9.62
C ILE A 68 19.32 14.70 -10.32
N ILE A 69 20.00 13.71 -10.89
CA ILE A 69 21.27 13.93 -11.61
C ILE A 69 21.04 14.84 -12.82
N ALA A 70 19.98 14.59 -13.61
CA ALA A 70 19.66 15.41 -14.76
C ALA A 70 19.44 16.88 -14.37
N THR A 71 18.73 17.12 -13.26
CA THR A 71 18.48 18.46 -12.71
C THR A 71 19.79 19.16 -12.33
N LEU A 72 20.71 18.46 -11.66
CA LEU A 72 22.03 19.00 -11.29
C LEU A 72 22.88 19.33 -12.53
N MET A 73 22.85 18.47 -13.56
CA MET A 73 23.59 18.69 -14.80
C MET A 73 23.02 19.84 -15.62
N PHE A 74 21.69 20.01 -15.65
CA PHE A 74 21.06 21.17 -16.26
C PHE A 74 21.38 22.47 -15.51
N ALA A 75 21.41 22.45 -14.18
CA ALA A 75 21.84 23.59 -13.38
C ALA A 75 23.30 23.96 -13.66
N TYR A 76 24.20 22.97 -13.72
CA TYR A 76 25.61 23.16 -14.09
C TYR A 76 25.76 23.76 -15.49
N ALA A 77 25.04 23.22 -16.48
CA ALA A 77 25.05 23.73 -17.86
C ALA A 77 24.52 25.17 -17.93
N GLY A 78 23.47 25.49 -17.17
CA GLY A 78 22.90 26.82 -17.07
C GLY A 78 23.88 27.85 -16.50
N ILE A 79 24.56 27.52 -15.40
CA ILE A 79 25.59 28.39 -14.80
C ILE A 79 26.75 28.59 -15.78
N LEU A 80 27.23 27.52 -16.42
CA LEU A 80 28.31 27.59 -17.40
C LEU A 80 27.94 28.48 -18.60
N TYR A 81 26.69 28.38 -19.08
CA TYR A 81 26.19 29.17 -20.20
C TYR A 81 26.12 30.66 -19.86
N VAL A 82 25.58 31.02 -18.69
CA VAL A 82 25.45 32.42 -18.26
C VAL A 82 26.81 33.05 -17.93
N THR A 83 27.75 32.27 -17.40
CA THR A 83 29.10 32.74 -17.03
C THR A 83 30.11 32.72 -18.19
N ALA A 84 29.74 32.19 -19.35
CA ALA A 84 30.64 32.01 -20.50
C ALA A 84 31.19 33.32 -21.10
N ALA A 85 30.67 34.50 -20.74
CA ALA A 85 31.21 35.83 -21.05
C ALA A 85 31.81 35.95 -22.48
N SER A 86 31.02 35.59 -23.49
CA SER A 86 31.38 35.64 -24.93
C SER A 86 32.55 34.77 -25.37
N LYS A 87 33.04 33.84 -24.55
CA LYS A 87 34.05 32.86 -24.94
C LYS A 87 33.36 31.72 -25.73
N PRO A 88 33.62 31.58 -27.03
CA PRO A 88 32.91 30.62 -27.88
C PRO A 88 33.09 29.16 -27.41
N ASP A 89 34.22 28.84 -26.79
CA ASP A 89 34.51 27.50 -26.28
C ASP A 89 33.61 27.11 -25.10
N GLN A 90 33.32 28.04 -24.19
CA GLN A 90 32.47 27.78 -23.02
C GLN A 90 30.99 27.65 -23.41
N VAL A 91 30.54 28.43 -24.40
CA VAL A 91 29.19 28.32 -24.96
C VAL A 91 28.99 26.98 -25.67
N LYS A 92 29.97 26.55 -26.49
CA LYS A 92 29.94 25.23 -27.13
C LYS A 92 29.91 24.10 -26.09
N LYS A 93 30.69 24.23 -25.01
CA LYS A 93 30.70 23.25 -23.91
C LYS A 93 29.34 23.15 -23.21
N ALA A 94 28.69 24.27 -22.91
CA ALA A 94 27.36 24.28 -22.30
C ALA A 94 26.30 23.62 -23.20
N HIS A 95 26.28 23.95 -24.50
CA HIS A 95 25.38 23.29 -25.47
C HIS A 95 25.64 21.78 -25.56
N GLY A 96 26.90 21.35 -25.52
CA GLY A 96 27.24 19.93 -25.48
C GLY A 96 26.63 19.21 -24.27
N VAL A 97 26.68 19.84 -23.09
CA VAL A 97 26.04 19.28 -21.88
C VAL A 97 24.52 19.20 -22.04
N PHE A 98 23.86 20.26 -22.54
CA PHE A 98 22.40 20.24 -22.76
C PHE A 98 21.96 19.12 -23.70
N VAL A 99 22.66 18.92 -24.81
CA VAL A 99 22.34 17.86 -25.78
C VAL A 99 22.58 16.47 -25.16
N ASN A 100 23.68 16.29 -24.43
CA ASN A 100 23.98 15.00 -23.78
C ASN A 100 22.91 14.62 -22.74
N VAL A 101 22.45 15.57 -21.92
CA VAL A 101 21.40 15.32 -20.93
C VAL A 101 20.06 15.07 -21.63
N PHE A 102 19.74 15.81 -22.69
CA PHE A 102 18.52 15.60 -23.48
C PHE A 102 18.47 14.21 -24.12
N VAL A 103 19.57 13.77 -24.74
CA VAL A 103 19.69 12.42 -25.31
C VAL A 103 19.55 11.36 -24.22
N GLY A 104 20.17 11.58 -23.04
CA GLY A 104 20.00 10.69 -21.88
C GLY A 104 18.54 10.54 -21.45
N LEU A 105 17.79 11.65 -21.36
CA LEU A 105 16.36 11.64 -21.04
C LEU A 105 15.55 10.86 -22.09
N CYS A 106 15.81 11.11 -23.39
CA CYS A 106 15.15 10.38 -24.47
C CYS A 106 15.40 8.87 -24.39
N VAL A 107 16.64 8.45 -24.06
CA VAL A 107 16.98 7.03 -23.90
C VAL A 107 16.25 6.40 -22.72
N VAL A 108 16.21 7.06 -21.56
CA VAL A 108 15.50 6.56 -20.37
C VAL A 108 14.00 6.41 -20.65
N LEU A 109 13.37 7.42 -21.26
CA LEU A 109 11.96 7.37 -21.62
C LEU A 109 11.65 6.29 -22.66
N THR A 110 12.54 6.10 -23.64
CA THR A 110 12.39 5.06 -24.67
C THR A 110 12.56 3.67 -24.07
N ALA A 111 13.55 3.47 -23.20
CA ALA A 111 13.75 2.20 -22.51
C ALA A 111 12.55 1.83 -21.64
N TRP A 112 12.01 2.79 -20.88
CA TRP A 112 10.79 2.60 -20.10
C TRP A 112 9.62 2.23 -21.02
N LEU A 113 9.40 2.96 -22.11
CA LEU A 113 8.31 2.69 -23.05
C LEU A 113 8.41 1.31 -23.68
N LEU A 114 9.60 0.88 -24.10
CA LEU A 114 9.84 -0.42 -24.74
C LEU A 114 9.50 -1.59 -23.80
N VAL A 115 9.86 -1.48 -22.53
CA VAL A 115 9.50 -2.49 -21.52
C VAL A 115 7.98 -2.59 -21.38
N ASN A 116 7.29 -1.45 -21.25
CA ASN A 116 5.84 -1.41 -21.13
C ASN A 116 5.12 -1.98 -22.36
N ILE A 117 5.59 -1.68 -23.57
CA ILE A 117 5.03 -2.24 -24.81
C ILE A 117 5.21 -3.76 -24.84
N THR A 118 6.39 -4.27 -24.48
CA THR A 118 6.67 -5.71 -24.47
C THR A 118 5.74 -6.45 -23.50
N PHE A 119 5.55 -5.92 -22.29
CA PHE A 119 4.61 -6.48 -21.33
C PHE A 119 3.15 -6.38 -21.77
N SER A 120 2.77 -5.30 -22.45
CA SER A 120 1.41 -5.15 -22.98
C SER A 120 1.09 -6.21 -24.05
N VAL A 121 2.03 -6.48 -24.96
CA VAL A 121 1.86 -7.53 -25.99
C VAL A 121 1.77 -8.93 -25.36
N LEU A 122 2.59 -9.20 -24.35
CA LEU A 122 2.63 -10.51 -23.69
C LEU A 122 1.42 -10.79 -22.80
N THR A 123 0.87 -9.75 -22.15
CA THR A 123 -0.21 -9.93 -21.16
C THR A 123 -1.60 -9.64 -21.73
N GLY A 124 -1.71 -9.04 -22.92
CA GLY A 124 -2.98 -8.64 -23.53
C GLY A 124 -3.73 -7.55 -22.76
N LYS A 125 -3.19 -7.11 -21.63
CA LYS A 125 -3.59 -5.89 -20.93
C LYS A 125 -2.91 -4.74 -21.67
N GLY A 126 -3.61 -3.62 -21.87
CA GLY A 126 -3.10 -2.48 -22.64
C GLY A 126 -1.77 -1.92 -22.13
N VAL A 127 -1.33 -0.76 -22.62
CA VAL A 127 -0.12 -0.07 -22.14
C VAL A 127 -0.31 0.42 -20.70
N SER A 128 -0.39 -0.52 -19.78
CA SER A 128 -0.34 -0.30 -18.34
C SER A 128 1.13 -0.17 -17.96
N ILE A 129 1.38 0.73 -17.01
CA ILE A 129 2.69 0.92 -16.42
C ILE A 129 3.09 -0.42 -15.77
N TRP A 130 4.32 -0.89 -15.96
CA TRP A 130 4.84 -2.16 -15.40
C TRP A 130 4.63 -2.28 -13.87
N THR A 131 4.30 -1.19 -13.20
CA THR A 131 3.90 -1.10 -11.81
C THR A 131 2.55 -1.77 -11.48
N ASP A 132 1.73 -2.14 -12.47
CA ASP A 132 0.42 -2.78 -12.27
C ASP A 132 0.46 -4.29 -12.61
N ILE A 133 1.52 -4.96 -12.19
CA ILE A 133 1.58 -6.42 -12.21
C ILE A 133 0.84 -6.89 -10.96
N SER A 134 -0.43 -7.26 -11.11
CA SER A 134 -1.20 -7.88 -10.05
C SER A 134 -0.60 -9.25 -9.72
N CYS A 135 0.24 -9.29 -8.69
CA CYS A 135 0.72 -10.51 -8.09
C CYS A 135 -0.48 -11.25 -7.51
N VAL A 136 -0.98 -12.25 -8.25
CA VAL A 136 -1.96 -13.17 -7.70
C VAL A 136 -1.21 -14.06 -6.72
N GLY A 137 -1.61 -14.05 -5.44
CA GLY A 137 -1.10 -15.01 -4.48
C GLY A 137 -1.31 -16.41 -5.03
N ASN A 138 -0.22 -17.09 -5.40
CA ASN A 138 -0.30 -18.49 -5.82
C ASN A 138 -0.93 -19.28 -4.65
N PRO A 139 -1.95 -20.13 -4.90
CA PRO A 139 -2.52 -20.97 -3.85
C PRO A 139 -1.40 -21.63 -3.04
N THR A 140 -1.57 -21.66 -1.73
CA THR A 140 -0.78 -22.50 -0.83
C THR A 140 -1.09 -23.96 -1.13
N SER A 141 -0.62 -24.47 -2.25
CA SER A 141 -0.54 -25.90 -2.52
C SER A 141 0.71 -26.16 -3.34
N ALA A 142 1.50 -27.12 -2.83
CA ALA A 142 2.79 -27.56 -3.29
C ALA A 142 3.94 -26.55 -3.05
N ALA A 143 4.64 -26.74 -1.92
CA ALA A 143 6.09 -26.86 -2.02
C ALA A 143 6.37 -27.77 -3.23
N PHE A 144 7.24 -27.35 -4.16
CA PHE A 144 7.82 -28.30 -5.11
C PHE A 144 8.54 -29.36 -4.26
N PRO A 145 7.98 -30.58 -4.09
CA PRO A 145 8.57 -31.57 -3.20
C PRO A 145 9.85 -32.17 -3.79
N ASP A 146 10.20 -31.82 -5.04
CA ASP A 146 11.27 -32.46 -5.80
C ASP A 146 12.47 -31.52 -6.08
N ALA A 147 12.54 -30.35 -5.45
CA ALA A 147 13.76 -29.54 -5.51
C ALA A 147 14.89 -30.26 -4.75
N PRO A 148 16.01 -30.62 -5.40
CA PRO A 148 17.13 -31.26 -4.72
C PRO A 148 17.68 -30.31 -3.64
N GLY A 149 17.44 -30.63 -2.37
CA GLY A 149 17.88 -29.81 -1.22
C GLY A 149 16.77 -29.33 -0.28
N ALA A 150 15.50 -29.69 -0.49
CA ALA A 150 14.45 -29.42 0.49
C ALA A 150 14.66 -30.24 1.78
N VAL A 151 14.87 -29.54 2.90
CA VAL A 151 14.88 -30.15 4.25
C VAL A 151 13.52 -30.79 4.55
N PRO A 152 13.50 -31.97 5.22
CA PRO A 152 12.25 -32.67 5.50
C PRO A 152 11.31 -31.83 6.36
N ALA A 153 10.02 -31.84 5.99
CA ALA A 153 8.98 -31.14 6.72
C ALA A 153 8.97 -31.55 8.20
N ARG A 154 8.90 -30.54 9.08
CA ARG A 154 8.70 -30.72 10.52
C ARG A 154 7.44 -31.57 10.77
N PRO A 155 7.43 -32.47 11.77
CA PRO A 155 6.27 -33.32 12.03
C PRO A 155 5.03 -32.46 12.30
N SER A 156 4.02 -32.63 11.45
CA SER A 156 2.71 -32.04 11.65
C SER A 156 2.01 -32.80 12.76
N VAL A 157 1.75 -32.13 13.88
CA VAL A 157 0.93 -32.68 14.96
C VAL A 157 -0.44 -33.01 14.38
N THR A 158 -0.73 -34.30 14.32
CA THR A 158 -1.96 -34.88 13.79
C THR A 158 -3.09 -34.61 14.77
N GLY A 159 -3.98 -33.67 14.42
CA GLY A 159 -5.29 -33.52 15.05
C GLY A 159 -6.35 -33.79 13.98
N GLY A 160 -6.91 -35.00 14.00
CA GLY A 160 -7.86 -35.48 13.00
C GLY A 160 -9.16 -34.66 12.95
N GLY A 161 -9.51 -34.22 11.75
CA GLY A 161 -10.80 -33.63 11.41
C GLY A 161 -10.90 -33.59 9.89
N THR A 162 -11.70 -34.50 9.34
CA THR A 162 -12.00 -34.72 7.92
C THR A 162 -12.06 -33.44 7.08
N ALA A 163 -11.08 -33.29 6.18
CA ALA A 163 -11.10 -32.29 5.13
C ALA A 163 -12.09 -32.70 4.03
N VAL A 164 -13.30 -32.13 4.09
CA VAL A 164 -14.14 -31.98 2.89
C VAL A 164 -13.62 -30.75 2.17
N GLY A 165 -12.81 -30.99 1.14
CA GLY A 165 -12.41 -29.96 0.19
C GLY A 165 -13.59 -29.56 -0.67
N THR A 166 -13.97 -28.30 -0.58
CA THR A 166 -14.69 -27.59 -1.64
C THR A 166 -13.91 -26.31 -2.00
N PRO A 167 -13.81 -25.96 -3.29
CA PRO A 167 -12.99 -24.86 -3.76
C PRO A 167 -13.65 -23.54 -3.35
N ILE A 168 -12.91 -22.73 -2.59
CA ILE A 168 -13.35 -21.39 -2.21
C ILE A 168 -13.13 -20.46 -3.40
N SER A 169 -14.23 -19.85 -3.85
CA SER A 169 -14.31 -18.87 -4.93
C SER A 169 -13.43 -17.65 -4.68
N VAL A 170 -12.54 -17.33 -5.62
CA VAL A 170 -12.08 -15.96 -5.88
C VAL A 170 -12.92 -15.47 -7.07
N PRO A 171 -13.87 -14.57 -6.80
CA PRO A 171 -13.71 -13.20 -7.28
C PRO A 171 -14.28 -12.17 -6.29
N GLY A 172 -13.40 -11.37 -5.68
CA GLY A 172 -13.78 -10.24 -4.84
C GLY A 172 -12.62 -9.80 -3.95
N ASN A 173 -12.61 -8.52 -3.56
CA ASN A 173 -11.73 -7.99 -2.50
C ASN A 173 -12.07 -8.60 -1.12
N SER A 174 -12.94 -9.61 -1.03
CA SER A 174 -13.45 -10.19 0.20
C SER A 174 -12.84 -11.55 0.53
N LEU A 175 -12.67 -11.82 1.82
CA LEU A 175 -11.99 -12.99 2.37
C LEU A 175 -13.01 -13.97 2.97
N THR A 176 -12.62 -15.24 3.08
CA THR A 176 -13.39 -16.20 3.87
C THR A 176 -13.11 -16.06 5.36
N ASN A 177 -13.99 -16.66 6.17
CA ASN A 177 -13.81 -16.65 7.61
C ASN A 177 -12.43 -17.18 8.03
N THR A 178 -12.03 -18.32 7.47
CA THR A 178 -10.74 -18.96 7.76
C THR A 178 -9.57 -18.12 7.28
N GLU A 179 -9.66 -17.50 6.10
CA GLU A 179 -8.58 -16.68 5.56
C GLU A 179 -8.35 -15.42 6.41
N ALA A 180 -9.44 -14.73 6.78
CA ALA A 180 -9.37 -13.55 7.63
C ALA A 180 -8.79 -13.87 9.02
N ILE A 181 -9.23 -14.96 9.66
CA ILE A 181 -8.68 -15.40 10.95
C ILE A 181 -7.19 -15.70 10.83
N ARG A 182 -6.77 -16.48 9.83
CA ARG A 182 -5.35 -16.82 9.63
C ARG A 182 -4.48 -15.57 9.48
N ARG A 183 -4.98 -14.57 8.76
CA ARG A 183 -4.28 -13.29 8.56
C ARG A 183 -4.12 -12.54 9.88
N LEU A 184 -5.20 -12.41 10.65
CA LEU A 184 -5.20 -11.76 11.98
C LEU A 184 -4.29 -12.49 12.98
N GLU A 185 -4.29 -13.82 13.01
CA GLU A 185 -3.44 -14.62 13.89
C GLU A 185 -1.97 -14.52 13.50
N ARG A 186 -1.66 -14.60 12.19
CA ARG A 186 -0.30 -14.47 11.67
C ARG A 186 0.32 -13.13 12.06
N ASP A 187 -0.44 -12.06 11.98
CA ASP A 187 0.01 -10.70 12.28
C ASP A 187 -0.17 -10.31 13.76
N GLY A 188 -0.54 -11.26 14.62
CA GLY A 188 -0.54 -11.08 16.07
C GLY A 188 -1.70 -10.28 16.64
N VAL A 189 -2.75 -10.01 15.87
CA VAL A 189 -3.94 -9.28 16.35
C VAL A 189 -4.67 -10.06 17.44
N CYS A 190 -4.67 -11.38 17.33
CA CYS A 190 -5.33 -12.34 18.20
C CYS A 190 -4.67 -13.74 18.06
N GLY A 191 -5.18 -14.75 18.77
CA GLY A 191 -4.76 -16.15 18.63
C GLY A 191 -3.84 -16.67 19.73
N GLY A 192 -3.42 -17.94 19.60
CA GLY A 192 -2.81 -18.73 20.67
C GLY A 192 -1.50 -18.22 21.28
N THR A 193 -0.73 -17.39 20.56
CA THR A 193 0.49 -16.75 21.10
C THR A 193 0.19 -15.49 21.92
N THR A 194 -0.98 -14.88 21.72
CA THR A 194 -1.42 -13.68 22.43
C THR A 194 -2.41 -13.98 23.55
N GLY A 195 -3.04 -15.16 23.53
CA GLY A 195 -4.11 -15.54 24.45
C GLY A 195 -5.44 -14.79 24.24
N THR A 196 -5.51 -13.91 23.24
CA THR A 196 -6.72 -13.14 22.90
C THR A 196 -7.53 -13.90 21.86
N PRO A 197 -8.80 -14.27 22.11
CA PRO A 197 -9.64 -14.91 21.10
C PRO A 197 -9.84 -14.00 19.89
N CYS A 198 -9.74 -14.53 18.68
CA CYS A 198 -9.97 -13.76 17.47
C CYS A 198 -11.44 -13.35 17.29
N LEU A 199 -12.35 -14.28 17.60
CA LEU A 199 -13.79 -14.09 17.43
C LEU A 199 -14.51 -14.54 18.70
N SER A 200 -15.53 -13.78 19.13
CA SER A 200 -16.46 -14.25 20.17
C SER A 200 -17.62 -15.05 19.56
N SER A 201 -18.25 -14.51 18.53
CA SER A 201 -19.34 -15.16 17.75
C SER A 201 -19.43 -14.66 16.30
N ALA A 202 -18.50 -13.79 15.90
CA ALA A 202 -18.51 -13.14 14.60
C ALA A 202 -18.27 -14.13 13.45
N SER A 203 -18.79 -13.80 12.27
CA SER A 203 -18.35 -14.36 11.00
C SER A 203 -17.57 -13.31 10.24
N LEU A 204 -16.37 -13.65 9.77
CA LEU A 204 -15.57 -12.86 8.84
C LEU A 204 -15.80 -13.28 7.38
N ASN A 205 -16.73 -14.19 7.10
CA ASN A 205 -16.98 -14.64 5.73
C ASN A 205 -17.54 -13.51 4.86
N GLY A 206 -16.80 -13.09 3.83
CA GLY A 206 -17.14 -11.95 3.01
C GLY A 206 -16.56 -10.62 3.49
N ILE A 207 -15.71 -10.62 4.54
CA ILE A 207 -15.05 -9.40 5.03
C ILE A 207 -14.11 -8.86 3.95
N GLN A 208 -14.03 -7.55 3.75
CA GLN A 208 -13.10 -6.99 2.79
C GLN A 208 -11.66 -7.14 3.30
N SER A 209 -10.73 -7.48 2.41
CA SER A 209 -9.30 -7.59 2.69
C SER A 209 -8.76 -6.31 3.33
N ARG A 210 -9.18 -5.14 2.81
CA ARG A 210 -8.80 -3.82 3.35
C ARG A 210 -9.22 -3.63 4.80
N THR A 211 -10.34 -4.20 5.20
CA THR A 211 -10.87 -4.08 6.56
C THR A 211 -10.05 -4.92 7.53
N VAL A 212 -9.60 -6.11 7.09
CA VAL A 212 -8.63 -6.93 7.84
C VAL A 212 -7.26 -6.25 7.90
N ASP A 213 -6.80 -5.66 6.80
CA ASP A 213 -5.53 -4.92 6.75
C ASP A 213 -5.54 -3.73 7.72
N GLN A 214 -6.64 -2.96 7.77
CA GLN A 214 -6.77 -1.84 8.71
C GLN A 214 -6.75 -2.31 10.17
N ALA A 215 -7.37 -3.45 10.49
CA ALA A 215 -7.32 -4.03 11.83
C ALA A 215 -5.88 -4.40 12.24
N ILE A 216 -5.08 -4.95 11.31
CA ILE A 216 -3.66 -5.26 11.53
C ILE A 216 -2.84 -3.98 11.76
N ILE A 217 -3.07 -2.94 10.94
CA ILE A 217 -2.38 -1.65 11.10
C ILE A 217 -2.74 -1.01 12.44
N MET A 218 -4.02 -1.08 12.83
CA MET A 218 -4.48 -0.60 14.13
C MET A 218 -3.81 -1.36 15.29
N HIS A 219 -3.74 -2.70 15.22
CA HIS A 219 -3.00 -3.53 16.18
C HIS A 219 -1.56 -3.06 16.36
N ASN A 220 -0.84 -2.82 15.26
CA ASN A 220 0.55 -2.36 15.29
C ASN A 220 0.68 -0.96 15.89
N ALA A 221 -0.25 -0.05 15.60
CA ALA A 221 -0.22 1.32 16.09
C ALA A 221 -0.60 1.45 17.57
N CYS A 222 -1.59 0.68 18.04
CA CYS A 222 -1.94 0.64 19.46
C CYS A 222 -1.03 -0.29 20.28
N ARG A 223 -0.25 -1.17 19.62
CA ARG A 223 0.49 -2.28 20.23
C ARG A 223 -0.41 -3.14 21.13
N CYS A 224 -1.62 -3.44 20.66
CA CYS A 224 -2.68 -4.03 21.45
C CYS A 224 -3.41 -5.13 20.67
N THR A 225 -3.76 -6.22 21.34
CA THR A 225 -4.56 -7.31 20.76
C THR A 225 -6.03 -7.08 21.06
N PHE A 226 -6.94 -7.63 20.25
CA PHE A 226 -8.37 -7.46 20.48
C PHE A 226 -9.20 -8.58 19.86
N THR A 227 -10.39 -8.77 20.42
CA THR A 227 -11.38 -9.73 19.93
C THR A 227 -12.39 -9.03 19.03
N ILE A 228 -12.65 -9.60 17.86
CA ILE A 228 -13.72 -9.16 16.95
C ILE A 228 -15.03 -9.80 17.41
N THR A 229 -16.03 -8.97 17.69
CA THR A 229 -17.31 -9.40 18.25
C THR A 229 -18.39 -9.57 17.19
N SER A 230 -18.32 -8.82 16.10
CA SER A 230 -19.21 -8.92 14.93
C SER A 230 -18.52 -8.33 13.69
N ALA A 231 -18.95 -8.77 12.51
CA ALA A 231 -18.31 -8.43 11.24
C ALA A 231 -19.27 -8.58 10.05
N THR A 232 -19.30 -9.70 9.34
CA THR A 232 -20.23 -9.91 8.22
C THR A 232 -21.53 -10.61 8.60
N ASP A 233 -21.66 -10.98 9.87
CA ASP A 233 -22.87 -11.58 10.45
C ASP A 233 -24.05 -10.60 10.58
N GLY A 234 -23.84 -9.32 10.26
CA GLY A 234 -24.88 -8.40 9.84
C GLY A 234 -25.90 -8.01 10.91
N ARG A 235 -25.56 -8.13 12.20
CA ARG A 235 -26.57 -7.98 13.27
C ARG A 235 -27.05 -6.54 13.48
N HIS A 236 -26.31 -5.48 13.10
CA HIS A 236 -26.68 -4.12 13.53
C HIS A 236 -26.51 -2.94 12.54
N SER A 237 -25.77 -3.07 11.42
CA SER A 237 -25.74 -1.99 10.40
C SER A 237 -25.71 -2.56 8.99
N THR A 238 -26.84 -2.43 8.29
CA THR A 238 -27.05 -2.90 6.91
C THR A 238 -27.37 -1.76 5.93
N SER A 239 -27.43 -0.51 6.42
CA SER A 239 -27.68 0.68 5.62
C SER A 239 -26.38 1.24 5.02
N GLY A 240 -26.47 1.83 3.82
CA GLY A 240 -25.33 2.43 3.13
C GLY A 240 -24.36 1.42 2.47
N PRO A 241 -23.39 1.87 1.66
CA PRO A 241 -22.47 0.99 0.93
C PRO A 241 -21.34 0.39 1.78
N TYR A 242 -21.03 1.00 2.93
CA TYR A 242 -19.91 0.62 3.80
C TYR A 242 -20.43 0.06 5.13
N ASN A 243 -21.01 -1.14 5.06
CA ASN A 243 -21.73 -1.76 6.17
C ASN A 243 -21.16 -3.16 6.50
N HIS A 244 -21.71 -3.82 7.52
CA HIS A 244 -21.31 -5.17 7.94
C HIS A 244 -21.45 -6.20 6.82
N ARG A 245 -22.61 -6.23 6.15
CA ARG A 245 -22.92 -7.21 5.10
C ARG A 245 -22.00 -7.09 3.89
N ALA A 246 -21.56 -5.88 3.58
CA ALA A 246 -20.61 -5.60 2.51
C ALA A 246 -19.15 -5.80 2.93
N GLY A 247 -18.90 -6.15 4.20
CA GLY A 247 -17.58 -6.50 4.72
C GLY A 247 -16.70 -5.30 5.05
N TYR A 248 -17.28 -4.10 5.21
CA TYR A 248 -16.52 -2.88 5.48
C TYR A 248 -16.47 -2.49 6.96
N LYS A 249 -17.22 -3.20 7.83
CA LYS A 249 -17.27 -2.92 9.28
C LYS A 249 -16.77 -4.09 10.12
N LEU A 250 -16.09 -3.77 11.22
CA LEU A 250 -15.69 -4.69 12.28
C LEU A 250 -16.10 -4.12 13.63
N ASP A 251 -16.74 -4.96 14.45
CA ASP A 251 -17.03 -4.65 15.84
C ASP A 251 -15.94 -5.26 16.71
N ILE A 252 -15.34 -4.44 17.56
CA ILE A 252 -14.15 -4.80 18.31
C ILE A 252 -14.41 -4.60 19.80
N GLN A 253 -14.02 -5.59 20.60
CA GLN A 253 -14.08 -5.50 22.05
C GLN A 253 -13.04 -4.49 22.55
N HIS A 254 -13.49 -3.30 22.95
CA HIS A 254 -12.59 -2.27 23.54
C HIS A 254 -12.56 -2.26 25.06
N ARG A 255 -13.61 -2.76 25.74
CA ARG A 255 -13.63 -2.79 27.22
C ARG A 255 -12.49 -3.68 27.72
N GLY A 256 -11.71 -3.14 28.66
CA GLY A 256 -10.51 -3.81 29.18
C GLY A 256 -9.27 -3.64 28.30
N ASN A 257 -9.35 -2.89 27.20
CA ASN A 257 -8.22 -2.59 26.31
C ASN A 257 -7.89 -1.08 26.30
N PRO A 258 -7.19 -0.57 27.33
CA PRO A 258 -6.89 0.86 27.44
C PRO A 258 -5.97 1.37 26.32
N ALA A 259 -5.14 0.50 25.75
CA ALA A 259 -4.26 0.84 24.63
C ALA A 259 -5.06 1.12 23.34
N LEU A 260 -6.07 0.30 23.04
CA LEU A 260 -6.99 0.53 21.92
C LEU A 260 -7.79 1.82 22.11
N VAL A 261 -8.35 2.02 23.31
CA VAL A 261 -9.14 3.23 23.63
C VAL A 261 -8.29 4.49 23.50
N SER A 262 -7.10 4.50 24.11
CA SER A 262 -6.18 5.64 24.03
C SER A 262 -5.72 5.91 22.60
N PHE A 263 -5.59 4.87 21.78
CA PHE A 263 -5.25 5.00 20.37
C PHE A 263 -6.35 5.72 19.60
N VAL A 264 -7.60 5.26 19.69
CA VAL A 264 -8.73 5.87 18.96
C VAL A 264 -8.96 7.32 19.43
N GLN A 265 -8.81 7.60 20.72
CA GLN A 265 -8.97 8.95 21.26
C GLN A 265 -7.91 9.97 20.78
N ARG A 266 -6.81 9.51 20.17
CA ARG A 266 -5.81 10.38 19.52
C ARG A 266 -6.13 10.71 18.06
N LEU A 267 -7.11 10.01 17.47
CA LEU A 267 -7.58 10.30 16.13
C LEU A 267 -8.38 11.60 16.11
N THR A 268 -8.76 12.06 14.91
CA THR A 268 -9.54 13.29 14.76
C THR A 268 -10.94 13.08 15.30
N PHE A 269 -11.27 13.72 16.43
CA PHE A 269 -12.61 13.71 16.98
C PHE A 269 -13.57 14.51 16.11
N ILE A 270 -14.75 13.94 15.84
CA ILE A 270 -15.77 14.52 14.96
C ILE A 270 -16.99 14.96 15.76
N GLU A 271 -17.59 14.03 16.52
CA GLU A 271 -18.88 14.27 17.17
C GLU A 271 -19.03 13.45 18.45
N HIS A 272 -19.66 14.05 19.47
CA HIS A 272 -20.01 13.39 20.73
C HIS A 272 -21.43 12.83 20.64
N LYS A 273 -21.63 11.56 21.01
CA LYS A 273 -22.96 10.91 21.04
C LYS A 273 -23.74 11.05 19.72
N ALA A 274 -23.08 10.90 18.59
CA ALA A 274 -23.75 10.79 17.30
C ALA A 274 -24.63 9.53 17.25
N ASP A 275 -25.74 9.57 16.52
CA ASP A 275 -26.53 8.36 16.23
C ASP A 275 -25.78 7.48 15.22
N TRP A 276 -25.30 6.34 15.69
CA TRP A 276 -24.60 5.35 14.90
C TRP A 276 -25.39 4.04 14.91
N GLY A 277 -26.26 3.86 13.90
CA GLY A 277 -27.07 2.65 13.80
C GLY A 277 -28.09 2.46 14.94
N GLY A 278 -28.56 3.55 15.56
CA GLY A 278 -29.47 3.53 16.71
C GLY A 278 -28.78 3.52 18.07
N VAL A 279 -27.46 3.61 18.11
CA VAL A 279 -26.65 3.66 19.33
C VAL A 279 -25.87 4.98 19.37
N ALA A 280 -25.85 5.64 20.52
CA ALA A 280 -25.06 6.84 20.71
C ALA A 280 -23.57 6.49 20.80
N ALA A 281 -22.76 7.05 19.90
CA ALA A 281 -21.32 6.79 19.82
C ALA A 281 -20.50 8.08 19.72
N ASP A 282 -19.28 8.04 20.24
CA ASP A 282 -18.28 9.09 19.98
C ASP A 282 -17.55 8.77 18.68
N ILE A 283 -17.57 9.70 17.72
CA ILE A 283 -17.08 9.46 16.36
C ILE A 283 -15.68 10.05 16.19
N TYR A 284 -14.76 9.23 15.70
CA TYR A 284 -13.40 9.63 15.37
C TYR A 284 -13.06 9.21 13.93
N HIS A 285 -12.25 10.00 13.24
CA HIS A 285 -11.71 9.69 11.93
C HIS A 285 -10.18 9.57 11.94
N ASP A 286 -9.66 8.62 11.19
CA ASP A 286 -8.25 8.67 10.80
C ASP A 286 -8.01 9.67 9.65
N ARG A 287 -6.73 9.89 9.29
CA ARG A 287 -6.35 10.84 8.23
C ARG A 287 -6.88 10.47 6.84
N CYS A 288 -7.36 9.24 6.66
CA CYS A 288 -7.92 8.75 5.41
C CYS A 288 -9.46 8.72 5.44
N GLY A 289 -10.09 9.17 6.53
CA GLY A 289 -11.54 9.23 6.64
C GLY A 289 -12.20 7.88 6.93
N ASN A 290 -11.48 6.89 7.46
CA ASN A 290 -12.14 5.73 8.08
C ASN A 290 -12.76 6.15 9.42
N VAL A 291 -13.87 5.50 9.78
CA VAL A 291 -14.65 5.87 10.96
C VAL A 291 -14.40 4.88 12.09
N TYR A 292 -14.16 5.41 13.28
CA TYR A 292 -14.03 4.70 14.54
C TYR A 292 -15.15 5.22 15.45
N ALA A 293 -16.27 4.51 15.50
CA ALA A 293 -17.40 4.89 16.33
C ALA A 293 -17.31 4.13 17.66
N MET A 294 -17.04 4.86 18.73
CA MET A 294 -16.85 4.29 20.06
C MET A 294 -18.20 4.23 20.78
N GLU A 295 -18.83 3.06 20.72
CA GLU A 295 -20.06 2.76 21.45
C GLU A 295 -19.77 2.38 22.91
N PRO A 296 -20.78 2.35 23.79
CA PRO A 296 -20.59 1.95 25.19
C PRO A 296 -20.03 0.53 25.39
N THR A 297 -20.23 -0.37 24.43
CA THR A 297 -19.91 -1.81 24.55
C THR A 297 -18.86 -2.30 23.55
N ILE A 298 -18.87 -1.76 22.34
CA ILE A 298 -17.99 -2.17 21.23
C ILE A 298 -17.40 -0.93 20.55
N LEU A 299 -16.36 -1.14 19.76
CA LEU A 299 -15.82 -0.16 18.84
C LEU A 299 -16.20 -0.62 17.44
N ASP A 300 -16.93 0.21 16.71
CA ASP A 300 -17.19 0.01 15.29
C ASP A 300 -16.07 0.64 14.48
N LEU A 301 -15.35 -0.19 13.74
CA LEU A 301 -14.39 0.22 12.74
C LEU A 301 -15.03 0.10 11.35
N GLN A 302 -15.28 1.22 10.68
CA GLN A 302 -15.73 1.26 9.28
C GLN A 302 -14.58 1.71 8.36
N VAL A 303 -14.18 0.82 7.45
CA VAL A 303 -13.00 1.00 6.60
C VAL A 303 -13.44 1.24 5.17
N THR A 304 -13.10 2.40 4.60
CA THR A 304 -13.29 2.66 3.17
C THR A 304 -12.00 2.44 2.39
N GLN A 305 -10.85 2.69 3.04
CA GLN A 305 -9.51 2.52 2.48
C GLN A 305 -8.48 2.20 3.57
N VAL A 306 -7.33 1.64 3.17
CA VAL A 306 -6.24 1.33 4.10
C VAL A 306 -5.51 2.62 4.49
N CYS A 307 -5.28 2.82 5.79
CA CYS A 307 -4.68 4.03 6.35
C CYS A 307 -3.60 3.70 7.38
N GLN A 308 -2.37 4.16 7.12
CA GLN A 308 -1.26 4.09 8.08
C GLN A 308 -1.38 5.24 9.10
N TYR A 309 -0.94 5.05 10.35
CA TYR A 309 -0.96 6.06 11.41
C TYR A 309 0.41 6.66 11.70
#